data_AF-A0AAE2SJD2-F1
#
_entry.id   AF-A0AAE2SJD2-F1
#
_cell.length_a   1.000
_cell.length_b   1.000
_cell.length_c   1.000
_cell.angle_alpha   90.00
_cell.angle_beta   90.00
_cell.angle_gamma   90.00
#
_symmetry.space_group_name_H-M   'P 1'
#
loop_
_entity.id
_entity.type
_entity.pdbx_description
1 polymer ?
#
loop_
_entity_poly.entity_id
_entity_poly.type
_entity_poly.pdbx_seq_one_letter_code
_entity_poly.pdbx_strand_id
1 'polypeptide(L)'
;MTIYEQIKDALKNKINELVSPQEVKKTLQEKYGTNPDSIILSDYCYNRYNKGISFNKHLFEYMNRSSYKYLGENSLYTGLIFRKSKGEDKEVIVGEWVNGVKSLREASVTNNQINDQAEIISKEQLVNLYNEYNQILRYEMNVLNCKPTELRHLIGRIGEFICAIQTNGTLARQTNQHGFDVVSDGRRISVKTTAQSSGFISINKNTFYDFDDFFVVQYVNDDFKVIFFGSKEEVQKISRIYGSQYEVEISLLKKLNKEYQLN
;
A
#
# COMPACT_ATOMS: atom_id res chain seq x y z
N MET A 1 20.46 -18.19 28.56
CA MET A 1 19.30 -17.45 28.01
C MET A 1 19.51 -17.29 26.51
N THR A 2 18.47 -17.46 25.68
CA THR A 2 18.61 -17.28 24.22
C THR A 2 18.67 -15.79 23.86
N ILE A 3 19.21 -15.43 22.69
CA ILE A 3 19.23 -14.03 22.20
C ILE A 3 17.82 -13.43 22.22
N TYR A 4 16.83 -14.22 21.81
CA TYR A 4 15.43 -13.81 21.83
C TYR A 4 14.92 -13.40 23.22
N GLU A 5 15.19 -14.22 24.24
CA GLU A 5 14.80 -13.91 25.63
C GLU A 5 15.59 -12.73 26.21
N GLN A 6 16.85 -12.57 25.81
CA GLN A 6 17.66 -11.41 26.19
C GLN A 6 17.08 -10.11 25.62
N ILE A 7 16.65 -10.10 24.35
CA ILE A 7 16.00 -8.93 23.73
C ILE A 7 14.73 -8.57 24.51
N LYS A 8 13.88 -9.56 24.81
CA LYS A 8 12.66 -9.34 25.59
C LYS A 8 12.93 -8.72 26.95
N ASP A 9 13.88 -9.27 27.73
CA ASP A 9 14.19 -8.71 29.04
C ASP A 9 14.86 -7.31 28.95
N ALA A 10 15.68 -7.07 27.93
CA ALA A 10 16.31 -5.78 27.69
C ALA A 10 15.31 -4.69 27.29
N LEU A 11 14.26 -5.04 26.53
CA LEU A 11 13.32 -4.08 25.93
C LEU A 11 11.92 -4.11 26.57
N LYS A 12 11.68 -4.90 27.64
CA LYS A 12 10.34 -5.08 28.24
C LYS A 12 9.55 -3.80 28.56
N ASN A 13 10.24 -2.69 28.83
CA ASN A 13 9.63 -1.40 29.14
C ASN A 13 9.59 -0.42 27.95
N LYS A 14 9.98 -0.86 26.75
CA LYS A 14 10.11 -0.04 25.53
C LYS A 14 9.05 -0.37 24.48
N ILE A 15 7.90 -0.90 24.88
CA ILE A 15 6.82 -1.26 23.95
C ILE A 15 6.37 -0.02 23.18
N ASN A 16 6.25 -0.15 21.86
CA ASN A 16 6.00 0.88 20.86
C ASN A 16 7.12 1.92 20.65
N GLU A 17 8.27 1.78 21.30
CA GLU A 17 9.41 2.67 21.05
C GLU A 17 10.20 2.27 19.81
N LEU A 18 10.82 3.26 19.17
CA LEU A 18 11.81 3.04 18.13
C LEU A 18 13.16 2.70 18.79
N VAL A 19 13.78 1.63 18.31
CA VAL A 19 15.11 1.19 18.73
C VAL A 19 16.01 1.04 17.51
N SER A 20 17.30 1.31 17.70
CA SER A 20 18.31 1.06 16.67
C SER A 20 18.98 -0.30 16.87
N PRO A 21 19.43 -0.98 15.79
CA PRO A 21 20.22 -2.20 15.93
C PRO A 21 21.48 -2.04 16.79
N GLN A 22 22.14 -0.89 16.70
CA GLN A 22 23.37 -0.60 17.44
C GLN A 22 23.09 -0.52 18.95
N GLU A 23 22.01 0.16 19.34
CA GLU A 23 21.58 0.26 20.73
C GLU A 23 21.29 -1.12 21.32
N VAL A 24 20.45 -1.91 20.64
CA VAL A 24 20.07 -3.26 21.13
C VAL A 24 21.30 -4.17 21.24
N LYS A 25 22.18 -4.13 20.23
CA LYS A 25 23.45 -4.90 20.24
C LYS A 25 24.32 -4.54 21.43
N LYS A 26 24.52 -3.25 21.67
CA LYS A 26 25.32 -2.74 22.79
C LYS A 26 24.72 -3.18 24.13
N THR A 27 23.41 -3.00 24.32
CA THR A 27 22.72 -3.41 25.56
C THR A 27 22.87 -4.92 25.83
N LEU A 28 22.73 -5.76 24.80
CA LEU A 28 22.86 -7.21 24.96
C LEU A 28 24.30 -7.65 25.20
N GLN A 29 25.28 -6.98 24.59
CA GLN A 29 26.69 -7.22 24.84
C GLN A 29 27.06 -6.85 26.28
N GLU A 30 26.66 -5.67 26.76
CA GLU A 30 26.96 -5.19 28.11
C GLU A 30 26.27 -6.02 29.20
N LYS A 31 24.99 -6.38 28.99
CA LYS A 31 24.19 -7.08 30.01
C LYS A 31 24.40 -8.59 30.04
N TYR A 32 24.71 -9.21 28.89
CA TYR A 32 24.76 -10.67 28.77
C TYR A 32 26.02 -11.22 28.08
N GLY A 33 26.98 -10.36 27.70
CA GLY A 33 28.19 -10.79 26.98
C GLY A 33 27.91 -11.36 25.58
N THR A 34 26.76 -11.04 24.98
CA THR A 34 26.35 -11.62 23.70
C THR A 34 27.13 -11.01 22.54
N ASN A 35 27.59 -11.83 21.60
CA ASN A 35 28.30 -11.38 20.42
C ASN A 35 27.38 -10.48 19.55
N PRO A 36 27.70 -9.19 19.34
CA PRO A 36 26.90 -8.27 18.54
C PRO A 36 26.61 -8.75 17.10
N ASP A 37 27.50 -9.55 16.50
CA ASP A 37 27.33 -10.04 15.13
C ASP A 37 26.29 -11.16 15.03
N SER A 38 26.01 -11.84 16.13
CA SER A 38 24.96 -12.86 16.21
C SER A 38 23.55 -12.27 16.36
N ILE A 39 23.43 -10.96 16.60
CA ILE A 39 22.15 -10.28 16.83
C ILE A 39 21.62 -9.72 15.51
N ILE A 40 20.59 -10.39 14.98
CA ILE A 40 19.91 -10.03 13.72
C ILE A 40 18.45 -9.68 14.04
N LEU A 41 18.15 -8.39 14.24
CA LEU A 41 16.78 -7.95 14.62
C LEU A 41 15.73 -8.26 13.55
N SER A 42 16.13 -8.25 12.28
CA SER A 42 15.24 -8.58 11.16
C SER A 42 14.72 -10.02 11.20
N ASP A 43 15.36 -10.93 11.94
CA ASP A 43 14.87 -12.30 12.10
C ASP A 43 13.70 -12.40 13.10
N TYR A 44 13.44 -11.33 13.85
CA TYR A 44 12.38 -11.24 14.84
C TYR A 44 11.31 -10.20 14.45
N CYS A 45 11.14 -9.92 13.16
CA CYS A 45 10.18 -8.92 12.68
C CYS A 45 8.83 -9.53 12.31
N TYR A 46 7.73 -8.86 12.66
CA TYR A 46 6.39 -9.21 12.17
C TYR A 46 6.28 -9.01 10.65
N ASN A 47 6.83 -7.92 10.12
CA ASN A 47 6.67 -7.51 8.72
C ASN A 47 7.85 -7.87 7.80
N ARG A 48 8.85 -8.63 8.27
CA ARG A 48 9.98 -9.04 7.44
C ARG A 48 10.33 -10.51 7.64
N TYR A 49 10.31 -11.28 6.55
CA TYR A 49 10.65 -12.69 6.53
C TYR A 49 11.95 -12.94 5.74
N ASN A 50 12.97 -13.48 6.40
CA ASN A 50 14.24 -13.86 5.78
C ASN A 50 14.25 -15.34 5.39
N LYS A 51 14.87 -15.70 4.26
CA LYS A 51 14.98 -17.11 3.85
C LYS A 51 15.80 -17.90 4.86
N GLY A 52 15.28 -19.04 5.32
CA GLY A 52 16.00 -19.98 6.19
C GLY A 52 15.72 -19.83 7.69
N ILE A 53 14.85 -18.91 8.11
CA ILE A 53 14.36 -18.84 9.49
C ILE A 53 12.98 -19.51 9.62
N SER A 54 12.68 -20.01 10.82
CA SER A 54 11.39 -20.65 11.13
C SER A 54 10.21 -19.68 11.22
N PHE A 55 10.47 -18.36 11.22
CA PHE A 55 9.49 -17.27 11.21
C PHE A 55 8.34 -17.46 12.21
N ASN A 56 8.70 -17.81 13.45
CA ASN A 56 7.78 -18.13 14.54
C ASN A 56 7.98 -17.24 15.78
N LYS A 57 8.95 -16.32 15.72
CA LYS A 57 9.35 -15.43 16.80
C LYS A 57 9.30 -13.99 16.30
N HIS A 58 8.54 -13.14 16.99
CA HIS A 58 8.27 -11.79 16.52
C HIS A 58 8.26 -10.82 17.70
N LEU A 59 9.06 -9.76 17.57
CA LEU A 59 9.26 -8.72 18.58
C LEU A 59 9.23 -7.32 17.97
N PHE A 60 9.54 -7.20 16.68
CA PHE A 60 9.76 -5.91 16.03
C PHE A 60 8.86 -5.71 14.82
N GLU A 61 8.56 -4.46 14.52
CA GLU A 61 8.22 -4.01 13.19
C GLU A 61 9.44 -3.32 12.59
N TYR A 62 9.87 -3.76 11.41
CA TYR A 62 10.93 -3.11 10.65
C TYR A 62 10.41 -1.80 10.06
N MET A 63 11.04 -0.68 10.40
CA MET A 63 10.68 0.64 9.88
C MET A 63 11.58 1.04 8.71
N ASN A 64 12.89 0.96 8.92
CA ASN A 64 13.91 1.25 7.93
C ASN A 64 15.26 0.66 8.38
N ARG A 65 16.32 0.83 7.58
CA ARG A 65 17.65 0.22 7.83
C ARG A 65 18.19 0.49 9.23
N SER A 66 17.90 1.65 9.82
CA SER A 66 18.44 2.08 11.11
C SER A 66 17.46 1.98 12.27
N SER A 67 16.19 1.64 12.02
CA SER A 67 15.13 1.75 13.03
C SER A 67 14.13 0.60 12.96
N TYR A 68 13.79 0.09 14.14
CA TYR A 68 12.79 -0.94 14.38
C TYR A 68 11.86 -0.43 15.46
N LYS A 69 10.55 -0.68 15.34
CA LYS A 69 9.61 -0.44 16.43
C LYS A 69 9.49 -1.71 17.26
N TYR A 70 9.74 -1.65 18.56
CA TYR A 70 9.57 -2.80 19.43
C TYR A 70 8.09 -2.97 19.79
N LEU A 71 7.50 -4.09 19.38
CA LEU A 71 6.09 -4.43 19.64
C LEU A 71 5.93 -5.47 20.76
N GLY A 72 6.99 -6.24 21.04
CA GLY A 72 6.93 -7.38 21.95
C GLY A 72 6.27 -8.62 21.31
N GLU A 73 6.14 -9.67 22.12
CA GLU A 73 5.50 -10.91 21.70
C GLU A 73 3.98 -10.79 21.65
N ASN A 74 3.36 -11.57 20.76
CA ASN A 74 1.90 -11.70 20.65
C ASN A 74 1.19 -10.35 20.42
N SER A 75 1.86 -9.40 19.78
CA SER A 75 1.24 -8.15 19.34
C SER A 75 0.09 -8.47 18.39
N LEU A 76 -1.01 -7.70 18.50
CA LEU A 76 -2.15 -7.73 17.57
C LEU A 76 -1.80 -7.00 16.26
N TYR A 77 -0.59 -7.25 15.74
CA TYR A 77 -0.07 -6.60 14.56
C TYR A 77 -0.98 -6.87 13.36
N THR A 78 -1.22 -5.83 12.57
CA THR A 78 -1.90 -5.91 11.27
C THR A 78 -0.99 -5.25 10.24
N GLY A 79 -0.63 -5.98 9.20
CA GLY A 79 0.28 -5.47 8.17
C GLY A 79 0.81 -6.54 7.24
N LEU A 80 1.48 -6.11 6.18
CA LEU A 80 2.05 -6.99 5.16
C LEU A 80 3.40 -7.58 5.60
N ILE A 81 3.72 -8.78 5.12
CA ILE A 81 4.99 -9.46 5.36
C ILE A 81 5.83 -9.38 4.08
N PHE A 82 7.00 -8.78 4.19
CA PHE A 82 7.91 -8.57 3.08
C PHE A 82 9.10 -9.54 3.12
N ARG A 83 9.58 -9.94 1.95
CA ARG A 83 10.83 -10.68 1.79
C ARG A 83 11.69 -10.00 0.73
N LYS A 84 12.97 -9.82 1.06
CA LYS A 84 14.00 -9.41 0.11
C LYS A 84 14.96 -10.56 -0.16
N SER A 85 15.02 -11.04 -1.41
CA SER A 85 15.98 -12.08 -1.77
C SER A 85 17.39 -11.49 -1.92
N LYS A 86 18.42 -12.32 -1.68
CA LYS A 86 19.82 -11.88 -1.85
C LYS A 86 20.07 -11.50 -3.30
N GLY A 87 20.53 -10.27 -3.53
CA GLY A 87 20.84 -9.75 -4.87
C GLY A 87 19.64 -9.17 -5.63
N GLU A 88 18.43 -9.21 -5.05
CA GLU A 88 17.27 -8.51 -5.60
C GLU A 88 17.14 -7.13 -4.97
N ASP A 89 16.79 -6.13 -5.77
CA ASP A 89 16.57 -4.76 -5.28
C ASP A 89 15.18 -4.57 -4.67
N LYS A 90 14.20 -5.35 -5.13
CA LYS A 90 12.80 -5.25 -4.76
C LYS A 90 12.43 -6.22 -3.64
N GLU A 91 11.51 -5.78 -2.79
CA GLU A 91 10.86 -6.65 -1.82
C GLU A 91 9.57 -7.20 -2.42
N VAL A 92 9.27 -8.47 -2.11
CA VAL A 92 8.01 -9.11 -2.49
C VAL A 92 7.16 -9.34 -1.25
N ILE A 93 5.84 -9.26 -1.42
CA ILE A 93 4.90 -9.65 -0.35
C ILE A 93 4.83 -11.17 -0.30
N VAL A 94 4.92 -11.74 0.89
CA VAL A 94 4.89 -13.20 1.11
C VAL A 94 3.82 -13.63 2.12
N GLY A 95 3.02 -12.68 2.59
CA GLY A 95 1.97 -12.93 3.56
C GLY A 95 1.48 -11.65 4.21
N GLU A 96 0.66 -11.81 5.22
CA GLU A 96 0.07 -10.73 5.99
C GLU A 96 -0.23 -11.17 7.42
N TRP A 97 -0.38 -10.18 8.30
CA TRP A 97 -0.94 -10.32 9.63
C TRP A 97 -2.27 -9.57 9.68
N VAL A 98 -3.28 -10.19 10.26
CA VAL A 98 -4.56 -9.54 10.56
C VAL A 98 -4.86 -9.78 12.03
N ASN A 99 -4.83 -8.71 12.83
CA ASN A 99 -5.11 -8.75 14.27
C ASN A 99 -4.31 -9.85 15.02
N GLY A 100 -3.00 -9.93 14.76
CA GLY A 100 -2.12 -10.93 15.37
C GLY A 100 -2.22 -12.34 14.78
N VAL A 101 -3.05 -12.55 13.75
CA VAL A 101 -3.14 -13.82 13.02
C VAL A 101 -2.30 -13.74 11.75
N LYS A 102 -1.28 -14.61 11.65
CA LYS A 102 -0.36 -14.68 10.51
C LYS A 102 -0.90 -15.60 9.42
N SER A 103 -0.84 -15.14 8.17
CA SER A 103 -1.03 -15.95 6.97
C SER A 103 0.20 -15.82 6.06
N LEU A 104 0.82 -16.95 5.71
CA LEU A 104 1.91 -17.01 4.74
C LEU A 104 1.40 -17.61 3.44
N ARG A 105 1.90 -17.08 2.32
CA ARG A 105 1.60 -17.60 0.99
C ARG A 105 2.86 -18.27 0.50
N GLU A 106 2.83 -19.61 0.41
CA GLU A 106 3.94 -20.33 -0.19
C GLU A 106 4.06 -19.91 -1.65
N ALA A 107 5.25 -19.42 -2.04
CA ALA A 107 5.53 -19.17 -3.43
C ALA A 107 5.47 -20.51 -4.16
N SER A 108 4.38 -20.79 -4.88
CA SER A 108 4.33 -21.88 -5.85
C SER A 108 5.40 -21.59 -6.89
N VAL A 109 6.56 -22.25 -6.76
CA VAL A 109 7.61 -22.26 -7.76
C VAL A 109 7.13 -23.17 -8.88
N THR A 110 6.37 -22.62 -9.82
CA THR A 110 6.13 -23.25 -11.12
C THR A 110 6.84 -22.42 -12.18
N ASN A 111 7.92 -23.01 -12.67
CA ASN A 111 8.71 -22.68 -13.86
C ASN A 111 8.17 -21.55 -14.77
N ASN A 112 8.98 -20.50 -14.92
CA ASN A 112 8.98 -19.51 -16.01
C ASN A 112 7.70 -18.70 -16.28
N GLN A 113 6.85 -18.50 -15.29
CA GLN A 113 5.97 -17.34 -15.23
C GLN A 113 6.18 -16.69 -13.85
N ILE A 114 6.64 -15.44 -13.83
CA ILE A 114 6.66 -14.65 -12.59
C ILE A 114 5.18 -14.55 -12.17
N ASN A 115 4.80 -15.32 -11.15
CA ASN A 115 3.42 -15.48 -10.70
C ASN A 115 2.84 -14.14 -10.24
N ASP A 116 1.94 -13.58 -11.05
CA ASP A 116 1.04 -12.46 -10.68
C ASP A 116 0.16 -12.78 -9.44
N GLN A 117 0.15 -14.02 -8.96
CA GLN A 117 -0.56 -14.45 -7.75
C GLN A 117 0.19 -14.16 -6.43
N ALA A 118 1.47 -13.80 -6.47
CA ALA A 118 2.28 -13.57 -5.26
C ALA A 118 2.02 -12.22 -4.56
N GLU A 119 1.22 -11.31 -5.14
CA GLU A 119 1.08 -9.92 -4.65
C GLU A 119 -0.36 -9.48 -4.31
N ILE A 120 -1.31 -10.42 -4.18
CA ILE A 120 -2.72 -10.07 -3.94
C ILE A 120 -2.92 -9.49 -2.54
N ILE A 121 -3.07 -8.20 -2.36
CA ILE A 121 -3.40 -7.65 -1.03
C ILE A 121 -4.83 -8.07 -0.66
N SER A 122 -5.02 -8.65 0.53
CA SER A 122 -6.37 -9.01 0.99
C SER A 122 -7.25 -7.78 1.12
N LYS A 123 -8.56 -7.97 1.11
CA LYS A 123 -9.51 -6.87 1.31
C LYS A 123 -9.28 -6.19 2.66
N GLU A 124 -8.99 -6.95 3.69
CA GLU A 124 -8.68 -6.46 5.04
C GLU A 124 -7.44 -5.57 5.03
N GLN A 125 -6.36 -5.99 4.36
CA GLN A 125 -5.16 -5.17 4.24
C GLN A 125 -5.36 -3.93 3.37
N LEU A 126 -6.18 -4.02 2.33
CA LEU A 126 -6.54 -2.87 1.49
C LEU A 126 -7.31 -1.82 2.30
N VAL A 127 -8.24 -2.25 3.16
CA VAL A 127 -8.95 -1.39 4.11
C VAL A 127 -7.98 -0.81 5.15
N ASN A 128 -7.03 -1.60 5.65
CA ASN A 128 -6.01 -1.10 6.57
C ASN A 128 -5.18 0.03 5.94
N LEU A 129 -4.66 -0.19 4.72
CA LEU A 129 -3.91 0.83 3.96
C LEU A 129 -4.76 2.08 3.69
N TYR A 130 -6.03 1.91 3.32
CA TYR A 130 -6.96 3.02 3.17
C TYR A 130 -7.07 3.85 4.45
N ASN A 131 -7.21 3.21 5.61
CA ASN A 131 -7.31 3.91 6.89
C ASN A 131 -6.02 4.65 7.25
N GLU A 132 -4.86 3.99 7.11
CA GLU A 132 -3.54 4.59 7.38
C GLU A 132 -3.28 5.83 6.50
N TYR A 133 -3.58 5.74 5.21
CA TYR A 133 -3.39 6.85 4.28
C TYR A 133 -4.36 8.00 4.54
N ASN A 134 -5.61 7.72 4.91
CA ASN A 134 -6.56 8.77 5.33
C ASN A 134 -6.12 9.45 6.62
N GLN A 135 -5.52 8.72 7.55
CA GLN A 135 -4.97 9.32 8.77
C GLN A 135 -3.81 10.28 8.45
N ILE A 136 -2.90 9.87 7.56
CA ILE A 136 -1.82 10.76 7.07
C ILE A 136 -2.41 11.99 6.39
N LEU A 137 -3.41 11.83 5.50
CA LEU A 137 -4.08 12.95 4.83
C LEU A 137 -4.65 13.95 5.82
N ARG A 138 -5.31 13.46 6.88
CA ARG A 138 -5.83 14.31 7.95
C ARG A 138 -4.74 15.05 8.71
N TYR A 139 -3.59 14.42 8.97
CA TYR A 139 -2.46 15.10 9.62
C TYR A 139 -1.86 16.18 8.72
N GLU A 140 -1.61 15.88 7.45
CA GLU A 140 -1.11 16.86 6.47
C GLU A 140 -2.03 18.07 6.37
N MET A 141 -3.35 17.85 6.31
CA MET A 141 -4.30 18.95 6.15
C MET A 141 -4.59 19.72 7.45
N ASN A 142 -4.85 19.01 8.56
CA ASN A 142 -5.39 19.64 9.76
C ASN A 142 -4.33 20.00 10.80
N VAL A 143 -3.15 19.36 10.73
CA VAL A 143 -2.02 19.63 11.63
C VAL A 143 -0.96 20.46 10.90
N LEU A 144 -0.62 20.07 9.67
CA LEU A 144 0.43 20.72 8.88
C LEU A 144 -0.08 21.80 7.92
N ASN A 145 -1.41 21.98 7.82
CA ASN A 145 -2.07 23.01 7.01
C ASN A 145 -1.77 22.94 5.50
N CYS A 146 -1.47 21.75 4.98
CA CYS A 146 -1.27 21.54 3.55
C CYS A 146 -2.59 21.58 2.78
N LYS A 147 -2.59 22.14 1.57
CA LYS A 147 -3.79 22.13 0.72
C LYS A 147 -3.93 20.77 0.03
N PRO A 148 -5.17 20.27 -0.21
CA PRO A 148 -5.38 19.02 -0.94
C PRO A 148 -4.72 18.98 -2.32
N THR A 149 -4.64 20.14 -3.00
CA THR A 149 -4.01 20.30 -4.30
C THR A 149 -2.48 20.11 -4.29
N GLU A 150 -1.85 20.15 -3.11
CA GLU A 150 -0.43 19.87 -2.89
C GLU A 150 -0.19 18.39 -2.53
N LEU A 151 -1.25 17.69 -2.10
CA LEU A 151 -1.23 16.29 -1.67
C LEU A 151 -1.69 15.33 -2.78
N ARG A 152 -1.48 15.67 -4.05
CA ARG A 152 -2.03 14.96 -5.22
C ARG A 152 -1.70 13.47 -5.23
N HIS A 153 -0.47 13.12 -4.87
CA HIS A 153 -0.04 11.71 -4.82
C HIS A 153 -0.78 10.93 -3.72
N LEU A 154 -0.97 11.56 -2.56
CA LEU A 154 -1.64 10.93 -1.43
C LEU A 154 -3.13 10.68 -1.72
N ILE A 155 -3.84 11.70 -2.20
CA ILE A 155 -5.25 11.55 -2.61
C ILE A 155 -5.39 10.62 -3.82
N GLY A 156 -4.40 10.60 -4.73
CA GLY A 156 -4.32 9.65 -5.83
C GLY A 156 -4.36 8.22 -5.33
N ARG A 157 -3.44 7.87 -4.41
CA ARG A 157 -3.37 6.55 -3.79
C ARG A 157 -4.65 6.17 -3.04
N ILE A 158 -5.24 7.10 -2.31
CA ILE A 158 -6.52 6.86 -1.62
C ILE A 158 -7.64 6.56 -2.64
N GLY A 159 -7.66 7.25 -3.78
CA GLY A 159 -8.61 6.96 -4.87
C GLY A 159 -8.44 5.55 -5.43
N GLU A 160 -7.20 5.07 -5.61
CA GLU A 160 -6.92 3.69 -6.04
C GLU A 160 -7.48 2.68 -5.02
N PHE A 161 -7.29 2.94 -3.72
CA PHE A 161 -7.86 2.08 -2.67
C PHE A 161 -9.39 2.08 -2.70
N ILE A 162 -10.03 3.25 -2.86
CA ILE A 162 -11.49 3.35 -2.99
C ILE A 162 -11.98 2.53 -4.17
N CYS A 163 -11.33 2.66 -5.33
CA CYS A 163 -11.66 1.90 -6.53
C CYS A 163 -11.56 0.39 -6.27
N ALA A 164 -10.44 -0.08 -5.74
CA ALA A 164 -10.22 -1.50 -5.46
C ALA A 164 -11.23 -2.04 -4.41
N ILE A 165 -11.55 -1.28 -3.35
CA ILE A 165 -12.54 -1.67 -2.34
C ILE A 165 -13.96 -1.76 -2.95
N GLN A 166 -14.38 -0.75 -3.72
CA GLN A 166 -15.74 -0.70 -4.27
C GLN A 166 -15.98 -1.71 -5.38
N THR A 167 -14.95 -2.01 -6.17
CA THR A 167 -15.02 -2.98 -7.27
C THR A 167 -14.62 -4.39 -6.82
N ASN A 168 -14.32 -4.59 -5.54
CA ASN A 168 -13.74 -5.84 -5.01
C ASN A 168 -12.52 -6.32 -5.84
N GLY A 169 -11.76 -5.36 -6.35
CA GLY A 169 -10.60 -5.56 -7.22
C GLY A 169 -9.28 -5.56 -6.46
N THR A 170 -8.19 -5.68 -7.22
CA THR A 170 -6.80 -5.70 -6.72
C THR A 170 -5.99 -4.55 -7.32
N LEU A 171 -5.10 -3.95 -6.54
CA LEU A 171 -4.18 -2.92 -7.03
C LEU A 171 -3.19 -3.48 -8.05
N ALA A 172 -3.00 -2.78 -9.17
CA ALA A 172 -1.94 -3.04 -10.14
C ALA A 172 -0.60 -2.57 -9.56
N ARG A 173 0.37 -3.49 -9.42
CA ARG A 173 1.62 -3.23 -8.67
C ARG A 173 2.90 -3.39 -9.47
N GLN A 174 2.84 -3.88 -10.72
CA GLN A 174 4.06 -4.03 -11.49
C GLN A 174 4.66 -2.65 -11.79
N THR A 175 5.96 -2.50 -11.54
CA THR A 175 6.68 -1.21 -11.57
C THR A 175 6.80 -0.61 -12.97
N ASN A 176 6.26 -1.27 -14.00
CA ASN A 176 6.17 -0.82 -15.40
C ASN A 176 4.79 -1.15 -16.02
N GLN A 177 3.75 -1.43 -15.22
CA GLN A 177 2.38 -1.51 -15.74
C GLN A 177 1.92 -0.09 -16.06
N HIS A 178 1.81 0.22 -17.35
CA HIS A 178 1.37 1.51 -17.82
C HIS A 178 -0.15 1.51 -18.00
N GLY A 179 -0.80 2.57 -17.54
CA GLY A 179 -2.16 2.95 -17.99
C GLY A 179 -3.34 2.53 -17.13
N PHE A 180 -3.19 1.59 -16.18
CA PHE A 180 -4.26 1.21 -15.24
C PHE A 180 -3.73 1.01 -13.82
N ASP A 181 -4.62 1.14 -12.83
CA ASP A 181 -4.26 1.17 -11.40
C ASP A 181 -4.94 0.05 -10.60
N VAL A 182 -6.09 -0.46 -11.08
CA VAL A 182 -6.86 -1.53 -10.43
C VAL A 182 -7.29 -2.56 -11.48
N VAL A 183 -7.36 -3.83 -11.08
CA VAL A 183 -8.00 -4.90 -11.87
C VAL A 183 -9.18 -5.44 -11.09
N SER A 184 -10.35 -5.52 -11.72
CA SER A 184 -11.55 -6.14 -11.15
C SER A 184 -12.28 -6.92 -12.24
N ASP A 185 -12.67 -8.17 -11.95
CA ASP A 185 -13.37 -9.06 -12.86
C ASP A 185 -12.73 -9.17 -14.27
N GLY A 186 -11.39 -9.20 -14.30
CA GLY A 186 -10.61 -9.25 -15.54
C GLY A 186 -10.55 -7.94 -16.34
N ARG A 187 -11.20 -6.88 -15.86
CA ARG A 187 -11.17 -5.54 -16.45
C ARG A 187 -10.11 -4.68 -15.78
N ARG A 188 -9.40 -3.90 -16.58
CA ARG A 188 -8.37 -2.96 -16.14
C ARG A 188 -8.99 -1.60 -15.93
N ILE A 189 -8.77 -0.98 -14.78
CA ILE A 189 -9.40 0.27 -14.38
C ILE A 189 -8.32 1.34 -14.19
N SER A 190 -8.42 2.44 -14.93
CA SER A 190 -7.59 3.63 -14.70
C SER A 190 -8.29 4.56 -13.70
N VAL A 191 -7.57 4.94 -12.64
CA VAL A 191 -8.09 5.75 -11.55
C VAL A 191 -7.55 7.18 -11.66
N LYS A 192 -8.44 8.16 -11.53
CA LYS A 192 -8.06 9.58 -11.39
C LYS A 192 -8.69 10.18 -10.16
N THR A 193 -7.85 10.78 -9.32
CA THR A 193 -8.31 11.58 -8.19
C THR A 193 -8.03 13.05 -8.42
N THR A 194 -9.00 13.91 -8.12
CA THR A 194 -8.83 15.36 -8.18
C THR A 194 -9.42 16.05 -6.96
N ALA A 195 -8.76 17.09 -6.47
CA ALA A 195 -9.32 18.01 -5.47
C ALA A 195 -9.90 19.29 -6.10
N GLN A 196 -9.83 19.43 -7.42
CA GLN A 196 -10.39 20.58 -8.13
C GLN A 196 -11.91 20.46 -8.20
N SER A 197 -12.63 21.56 -7.98
CA SER A 197 -14.09 21.60 -8.08
C SER A 197 -14.58 21.68 -9.53
N SER A 198 -13.80 22.29 -10.41
CA SER A 198 -14.06 22.50 -11.84
C SER A 198 -12.79 22.30 -12.67
N GLY A 199 -12.93 22.30 -14.00
CA GLY A 199 -11.83 22.06 -14.94
C GLY A 199 -11.92 20.70 -15.61
N PHE A 200 -10.76 20.19 -16.04
CA PHE A 200 -10.65 19.01 -16.87
C PHE A 200 -9.83 17.91 -16.18
N ILE A 201 -10.18 16.67 -16.49
CA ILE A 201 -9.37 15.50 -16.16
C ILE A 201 -8.71 15.03 -17.44
N SER A 202 -7.39 14.95 -17.40
CA SER A 202 -6.58 14.51 -18.54
C SER A 202 -6.34 13.01 -18.53
N ILE A 203 -6.49 12.41 -19.71
CA ILE A 203 -6.16 11.01 -19.99
C ILE A 203 -5.11 10.99 -21.08
N ASN A 204 -3.99 10.31 -20.85
CA ASN A 204 -2.92 10.21 -21.84
C ASN A 204 -3.36 9.27 -22.97
N LYS A 205 -3.32 9.75 -24.21
CA LYS A 205 -3.69 8.94 -25.39
C LYS A 205 -2.80 7.72 -25.57
N ASN A 206 -1.52 7.84 -25.20
CA ASN A 206 -0.55 6.77 -25.36
C ASN A 206 -0.87 5.55 -24.49
N THR A 207 -1.61 5.74 -23.40
CA THR A 207 -2.01 4.67 -22.49
C THR A 207 -3.52 4.41 -22.50
N PHE A 208 -4.26 4.98 -23.46
CA PHE A 208 -5.72 4.84 -23.52
C PHE A 208 -6.15 3.41 -23.84
N TYR A 209 -5.32 2.65 -24.57
CA TYR A 209 -5.61 1.26 -24.90
C TYR A 209 -5.28 0.27 -23.76
N ASP A 210 -4.60 0.75 -22.71
CA ASP A 210 -4.08 -0.11 -21.63
C ASP A 210 -5.10 -0.40 -20.52
N PHE A 211 -6.24 0.29 -20.52
CA PHE A 211 -7.33 0.07 -19.56
C PHE A 211 -8.66 -0.13 -20.27
N ASP A 212 -9.68 -0.57 -19.55
CA ASP A 212 -11.02 -0.84 -20.07
C ASP A 212 -12.05 0.13 -19.45
N ASP A 213 -11.93 0.41 -18.16
CA ASP A 213 -12.81 1.33 -17.43
C ASP A 213 -12.05 2.52 -16.83
N PHE A 214 -12.77 3.63 -16.68
CA PHE A 214 -12.29 4.84 -16.04
C PHE A 214 -13.03 5.07 -14.73
N PHE A 215 -12.30 5.27 -13.65
CA PHE A 215 -12.82 5.49 -12.31
C PHE A 215 -12.31 6.82 -11.77
N VAL A 216 -13.24 7.72 -11.43
CA VAL A 216 -12.88 9.09 -11.06
C VAL A 216 -13.41 9.43 -9.68
N VAL A 217 -12.50 9.85 -8.81
CA VAL A 217 -12.78 10.29 -7.45
C VAL A 217 -12.50 11.77 -7.32
N GLN A 218 -13.44 12.51 -6.73
CA GLN A 218 -13.26 13.90 -6.37
C GLN A 218 -13.17 14.04 -4.86
N TYR A 219 -12.09 14.66 -4.38
CA TYR A 219 -11.99 15.09 -2.99
C TYR A 219 -12.59 16.49 -2.83
N VAL A 220 -13.67 16.61 -2.05
CA VAL A 220 -14.38 17.87 -1.83
C VAL A 220 -15.09 17.85 -0.47
N ASN A 221 -15.01 18.96 0.27
CA ASN A 221 -15.64 19.11 1.58
C ASN A 221 -15.28 17.98 2.58
N ASP A 222 -13.99 17.66 2.69
CA ASP A 222 -13.46 16.59 3.57
C ASP A 222 -14.00 15.18 3.24
N ASP A 223 -14.40 14.95 1.99
CA ASP A 223 -15.00 13.70 1.54
C ASP A 223 -14.51 13.29 0.14
N PHE A 224 -14.41 11.97 -0.09
CA PHE A 224 -14.07 11.39 -1.38
C PHE A 224 -15.34 10.89 -2.08
N LYS A 225 -15.68 11.52 -3.20
CA LYS A 225 -16.88 11.21 -3.98
C LYS A 225 -16.51 10.59 -5.31
N VAL A 226 -17.03 9.41 -5.59
CA VAL A 226 -16.94 8.83 -6.94
C VAL A 226 -17.85 9.64 -7.85
N ILE A 227 -17.27 10.32 -8.83
CA ILE A 227 -17.99 11.16 -9.77
C ILE A 227 -18.19 10.51 -11.13
N PHE A 228 -17.47 9.42 -11.40
CA PHE A 228 -17.66 8.57 -12.57
C PHE A 228 -17.06 7.18 -12.36
N PHE A 229 -17.79 6.14 -12.80
CA PHE A 229 -17.24 4.81 -13.03
C PHE A 229 -17.93 4.19 -14.26
N GLY A 230 -17.16 3.79 -15.26
CA GLY A 230 -17.68 3.12 -16.45
C GLY A 230 -16.65 3.00 -17.58
N SER A 231 -17.11 2.59 -18.76
CA SER A 231 -16.27 2.37 -19.94
C SER A 231 -15.53 3.64 -20.37
N LYS A 232 -14.26 3.46 -20.76
CA LYS A 232 -13.41 4.55 -21.28
C LYS A 232 -13.93 5.14 -22.59
N GLU A 233 -14.63 4.35 -23.41
CA GLU A 233 -15.17 4.78 -24.70
C GLU A 233 -16.22 5.88 -24.52
N GLU A 234 -17.07 5.80 -23.50
CA GLU A 234 -18.05 6.87 -23.24
C GLU A 234 -17.37 8.16 -22.80
N VAL A 235 -16.31 8.06 -22.00
CA VAL A 235 -15.52 9.23 -21.59
C VAL A 235 -14.84 9.87 -22.80
N GLN A 236 -14.32 9.08 -23.72
CA GLN A 236 -13.69 9.57 -24.95
C GLN A 236 -14.67 10.36 -25.83
N LYS A 237 -15.93 9.92 -25.96
CA LYS A 237 -16.97 10.61 -26.75
C LYS A 237 -17.25 12.03 -26.26
N ILE A 238 -17.18 12.26 -24.96
CA ILE A 238 -17.40 13.58 -24.33
C ILE A 238 -16.11 14.36 -24.07
N SER A 239 -14.95 13.79 -24.43
CA SER A 239 -13.65 14.43 -24.24
C SER A 239 -13.29 15.30 -25.44
N ARG A 240 -12.66 16.45 -25.17
CA ARG A 240 -11.93 17.17 -26.22
C ARG A 240 -10.53 16.59 -26.40
N ILE A 241 -9.97 16.79 -27.58
CA ILE A 241 -8.56 16.48 -27.85
C ILE A 241 -7.72 17.73 -27.58
N TYR A 242 -6.73 17.61 -26.70
CA TYR A 242 -5.73 18.64 -26.46
C TYR A 242 -4.32 18.03 -26.47
N GLY A 243 -3.58 18.27 -27.56
CA GLY A 243 -2.27 17.63 -27.79
C GLY A 243 -2.35 16.10 -27.71
N SER A 244 -1.51 15.51 -26.84
CA SER A 244 -1.46 14.06 -26.57
C SER A 244 -2.46 13.59 -25.52
N GLN A 245 -3.44 14.41 -25.13
CA GLN A 245 -4.41 14.10 -24.09
C GLN A 245 -5.85 14.12 -24.60
N TYR A 246 -6.68 13.26 -24.01
CA TYR A 246 -8.12 13.48 -23.93
C TYR A 246 -8.39 14.27 -22.66
N GLU A 247 -9.13 15.37 -22.78
CA GLU A 247 -9.54 16.19 -21.63
C GLU A 247 -11.07 16.15 -21.51
N VAL A 248 -11.55 15.65 -20.38
CA VAL A 248 -12.98 15.60 -20.08
C VAL A 248 -13.31 16.57 -18.94
N GLU A 249 -14.37 17.37 -19.11
CA GLU A 249 -14.83 18.26 -18.04
C GLU A 249 -15.41 17.47 -16.87
N ILE A 250 -15.09 17.91 -15.65
CA ILE A 250 -15.61 17.31 -14.41
C ILE A 250 -17.16 17.36 -14.37
N SER A 251 -17.76 18.44 -14.90
CA SER A 251 -19.21 18.62 -15.00
C SER A 251 -19.87 17.55 -15.88
N LEU A 252 -19.25 17.24 -17.03
CA LEU A 252 -19.74 16.24 -17.99
C LEU A 252 -19.64 14.83 -17.43
N LEU A 253 -18.53 14.49 -16.75
CA LEU A 253 -18.39 13.20 -16.06
C LEU A 253 -19.49 12.97 -15.02
N LYS A 254 -19.76 13.98 -14.18
CA LYS A 254 -20.83 13.92 -13.18
C LYS A 254 -22.21 13.72 -13.82
N LYS A 255 -22.46 14.36 -14.96
CA LYS A 255 -23.71 14.20 -15.71
C LYS A 255 -23.84 12.77 -16.24
N LEU A 256 -22.79 12.29 -16.92
CA LEU A 256 -22.74 10.94 -17.48
C LEU A 256 -22.96 9.87 -16.38
N ASN A 257 -22.31 10.00 -15.23
CA ASN A 257 -22.48 9.05 -14.12
C ASN A 257 -23.91 8.98 -13.58
N LYS A 258 -24.62 10.12 -13.53
CA LYS A 258 -26.03 10.13 -13.10
C LYS A 258 -26.92 9.38 -14.09
N GLU A 259 -26.65 9.52 -15.38
CA GLU A 259 -27.38 8.78 -16.44
C GLU A 259 -27.14 7.27 -16.32
N TYR A 260 -25.93 6.84 -15.94
CA TYR A 260 -25.60 5.45 -15.66
C TYR A 260 -26.30 4.87 -14.42
N GLN A 261 -26.55 5.67 -13.38
CA GLN A 261 -27.20 5.20 -12.14
C GLN A 261 -28.73 5.15 -12.24
N LEU A 262 -29.31 5.75 -13.27
CA LEU A 262 -30.76 5.79 -13.52
C LEU A 262 -31.25 4.67 -14.46
N ASN A 263 -30.31 3.97 -15.11
CA ASN A 263 -30.56 2.86 -16.04
C ASN A 263 -30.09 1.54 -15.43
#